data_AF-M1EBQ7-F1
#
_entry.id   AF-M1EBQ7-F1
#
_cell.length_a   1.000
_cell.length_b   1.000
_cell.length_c   1.000
_cell.angle_alpha   90.00
_cell.angle_beta   90.00
_cell.angle_gamma   90.00
#
_symmetry.space_group_name_H-M   'P 1'
#
loop_
_entity.id
_entity.type
_entity.pdbx_description
1 polymer ?
#
loop_
_entity_poly.entity_id
_entity_poly.type
_entity_poly.pdbx_seq_one_letter_code
_entity_poly.pdbx_strand_id
1 'polypeptide(L)' 'TALMFACEGANPETVEVLLQGGAQPGITDALGQDAAHYGALAGDKLILHLLQEAAQRPSPPSEDDSGEASSQNSVSS' A
#
# COMPACT_ATOMS: atom_id res chain seq x y z
N THR A 1 -5.33 1.16 12.20
CA THR A 1 -5.63 1.86 10.93
C THR A 1 -6.94 1.33 10.38
N ALA A 2 -7.54 1.96 9.35
CA ALA A 2 -8.75 1.42 8.71
C ALA A 2 -8.55 -0.02 8.20
N LEU A 3 -7.34 -0.32 7.70
CA LEU A 3 -6.95 -1.66 7.24
C LEU A 3 -6.96 -2.70 8.38
N MET A 4 -6.45 -2.36 9.57
CA MET A 4 -6.49 -3.26 10.74
C MET A 4 -7.93 -3.66 11.11
N PHE A 5 -8.86 -2.71 11.16
CA PHE A 5 -10.27 -2.99 11.48
C PHE A 5 -10.96 -3.83 10.40
N ALA A 6 -10.62 -3.61 9.11
CA ALA A 6 -11.13 -4.44 8.02
C ALA A 6 -10.65 -5.90 8.13
N CYS A 7 -9.40 -6.10 8.56
CA CYS A 7 -8.83 -7.42 8.80
C CYS A 7 -9.47 -8.12 10.02
N GLU A 8 -9.68 -7.39 11.13
CA GLU A 8 -10.38 -7.91 12.31
C GLU A 8 -11.82 -8.32 12.00
N GLY A 9 -12.51 -7.56 11.13
CA GLY A 9 -13.88 -7.84 10.70
C GLY A 9 -14.02 -8.96 9.65
N ALA A 10 -12.94 -9.65 9.27
CA ALA A 10 -12.94 -10.71 8.26
C ALA A 10 -13.60 -10.28 6.92
N ASN A 11 -13.31 -9.06 6.46
CA ASN A 11 -13.91 -8.50 5.24
C ASN A 11 -12.86 -8.33 4.12
N PRO A 12 -12.64 -9.35 3.28
CA PRO A 12 -11.61 -9.33 2.23
C PRO A 12 -11.86 -8.28 1.14
N GLU A 13 -13.11 -8.02 0.73
CA GLU A 13 -13.39 -6.95 -0.24
C GLU A 13 -12.96 -5.57 0.28
N THR A 14 -13.25 -5.27 1.55
CA THR A 14 -12.83 -3.99 2.16
C THR A 14 -11.31 -3.90 2.27
N VAL A 15 -10.66 -5.00 2.64
CA VAL A 15 -9.19 -5.08 2.67
C VAL A 15 -8.60 -4.79 1.30
N GLU A 16 -9.12 -5.40 0.23
CA GLU A 16 -8.64 -5.18 -1.14
C GLU A 16 -8.77 -3.72 -1.57
N VAL A 17 -9.94 -3.10 -1.35
CA VAL A 17 -10.16 -1.68 -1.70
C VAL A 17 -9.20 -0.75 -0.95
N LEU A 18 -8.97 -1.00 0.33
CA LEU A 18 -8.03 -0.21 1.13
C LEU A 18 -6.59 -0.34 0.62
N LEU A 19 -6.16 -1.56 0.29
CA LEU A 19 -4.83 -1.83 -0.26
C LEU A 19 -4.65 -1.17 -1.64
N GLN A 20 -5.66 -1.24 -2.51
CA GLN A 20 -5.69 -0.53 -3.80
C GLN A 20 -5.61 1.00 -3.62
N GLY A 21 -6.21 1.53 -2.55
CA GLY A 21 -6.11 2.94 -2.15
C GLY A 21 -4.77 3.34 -1.53
N GLY A 22 -3.79 2.44 -1.47
CA GLY A 22 -2.46 2.71 -0.91
C GLY A 22 -2.37 2.58 0.61
N ALA A 23 -3.33 1.91 1.25
CA ALA A 23 -3.20 1.58 2.67
C ALA A 23 -1.96 0.72 2.89
N GLN A 24 -1.15 1.08 3.88
CA GLN A 24 0.09 0.39 4.18
C GLN A 24 -0.17 -0.75 5.19
N PRO A 25 0.04 -2.02 4.81
CA PRO A 25 -0.22 -3.17 5.69
C PRO A 25 0.77 -3.28 6.86
N GLY A 26 1.98 -2.72 6.73
CA GLY A 26 3.05 -2.80 7.73
C GLY A 26 3.01 -1.73 8.83
N ILE A 27 2.01 -0.84 8.85
CA ILE A 27 1.84 0.10 9.97
C ILE A 27 1.38 -0.69 11.19
N THR A 28 1.97 -0.44 12.36
CA THR A 28 1.57 -1.03 13.64
C THR A 28 0.79 -0.04 14.51
N ASP A 29 -0.08 -0.55 15.38
CA ASP A 29 -0.80 0.24 16.38
C ASP A 29 0.04 0.45 17.67
N ALA A 30 -0.61 0.94 18.74
CA ALA A 30 0.05 1.17 20.03
C ALA A 30 0.47 -0.13 20.76
N LEU A 31 -0.09 -1.27 20.36
CA LEU A 31 0.26 -2.60 20.87
C LEU A 31 1.36 -3.27 20.03
N GLY A 32 1.80 -2.64 18.94
CA GLY A 32 2.75 -3.21 17.99
C GLY A 32 2.10 -4.21 17.02
N GLN A 33 0.78 -4.19 16.87
CA GLN A 33 0.04 -5.09 15.99
C GLN A 33 -0.20 -4.42 14.63
N ASP A 34 0.11 -5.14 13.55
CA ASP A 34 -0.13 -4.70 12.16
C ASP A 34 -1.44 -5.30 11.61
N ALA A 35 -1.75 -5.02 10.34
CA ALA A 35 -2.93 -5.58 9.69
C ALA A 35 -2.91 -7.13 9.61
N ALA A 36 -1.73 -7.74 9.48
CA ALA A 36 -1.57 -9.19 9.40
C ALA A 36 -1.89 -9.87 10.73
N HIS A 37 -1.55 -9.24 11.86
CA HIS A 37 -1.94 -9.74 13.19
C HIS A 37 -3.46 -9.90 13.31
N TYR A 38 -4.22 -8.86 12.95
CA TYR A 38 -5.69 -8.92 13.02
C TYR A 38 -6.29 -9.87 11.99
N GLY A 39 -5.73 -9.95 10.78
CA GLY A 39 -6.15 -10.95 9.78
C GLY A 39 -5.93 -12.39 10.24
N ALA A 40 -4.83 -12.65 10.95
CA ALA A 40 -4.54 -13.95 11.53
C ALA A 40 -5.48 -14.29 12.69
N LEU A 41 -5.82 -13.30 13.53
CA LEU A 41 -6.78 -13.44 14.62
C LEU A 41 -8.18 -13.79 14.10
N ALA A 42 -8.60 -13.16 13.00
CA ALA A 42 -9.85 -13.47 12.31
C ALA A 42 -9.86 -14.86 11.65
N GLY A 43 -8.68 -15.45 11.39
CA GLY A 43 -8.53 -16.76 10.76
C GLY A 43 -8.81 -16.79 9.26
N ASP A 44 -8.90 -15.62 8.62
CA ASP A 44 -9.19 -15.51 7.20
C ASP A 44 -7.90 -15.56 6.36
N LYS A 45 -7.71 -16.70 5.67
CA LYS A 45 -6.54 -16.93 4.83
C LYS A 45 -6.49 -16.03 3.59
N LEU A 46 -7.64 -15.60 3.07
CA LEU A 46 -7.69 -14.71 1.92
C LEU A 46 -7.16 -13.33 2.30
N ILE A 47 -7.55 -12.82 3.47
CA ILE A 47 -7.04 -11.56 4.00
C ILE A 47 -5.52 -11.62 4.17
N LEU A 48 -5.00 -12.69 4.77
CA LEU A 48 -3.55 -12.87 4.92
C LEU A 48 -2.83 -12.90 3.57
N HIS A 49 -3.42 -13.54 2.56
CA HIS A 49 -2.87 -13.56 1.21
C HIS A 49 -2.85 -12.16 0.57
N LEU A 50 -3.95 -11.40 0.67
CA LEU A 50 -4.03 -10.02 0.15
C LEU A 50 -2.98 -9.11 0.79
N LEU A 51 -2.79 -9.20 2.11
CA LEU A 51 -1.79 -8.42 2.83
C LEU A 51 -0.36 -8.79 2.40
N GLN A 52 -0.08 -10.08 2.21
CA GLN A 52 1.23 -10.57 1.75
C GLN A 52 1.55 -10.11 0.31
N GLU A 53 0.56 -10.12 -0.58
CA GLU A 53 0.70 -9.61 -1.94
C GLU A 53 0.96 -8.09 -1.94
N ALA A 54 0.23 -7.34 -1.11
CA ALA A 54 0.42 -5.90 -0.99
C ALA A 54 1.79 -5.51 -0.41
N ALA A 55 2.31 -6.28 0.55
CA ALA A 55 3.64 -6.06 1.10
C ALA A 55 4.78 -6.28 0.08
N GLN A 56 4.54 -7.10 -0.95
CA GLN A 56 5.51 -7.39 -2.02
C GLN A 56 5.41 -6.40 -3.18
N ARG A 57 4.32 -5.64 -3.30
CA ARG A 57 4.20 -4.61 -4.34
C ARG A 57 5.08 -3.41 -3.98
N PRO A 58 6.12 -3.10 -4.78
CA PRO A 58 6.79 -1.82 -4.63
C PRO A 58 5.78 -0.71 -4.89
N SER A 59 5.78 0.32 -4.05
CA SER A 59 5.02 1.55 -4.30
C SER A 59 5.37 2.04 -5.71
N PRO A 60 4.39 2.44 -6.55
CA PRO A 60 4.71 3.03 -7.84
C PRO A 60 5.66 4.20 -7.62
N PRO A 61 6.70 4.38 -8.47
CA PRO A 61 7.58 5.52 -8.36
C PRO A 61 6.70 6.77 -8.40
N SER A 62 6.80 7.59 -7.36
CA SER A 62 6.10 8.85 -7.28
C SER A 62 6.48 9.64 -8.53
N GLU A 63 5.51 9.87 -9.43
CA GLU A 63 5.66 10.79 -10.55
C GLU A 63 5.75 12.22 -9.99
N ASP A 64 6.90 12.56 -9.40
CA ASP A 64 7.40 13.94 -9.42
C ASP A 64 7.97 14.16 -10.83
N ASP A 65 7.06 14.23 -11.82
CA ASP A 65 7.33 14.83 -13.11
C ASP A 65 6.97 16.32 -12.97
N SER A 66 8.00 17.13 -12.81
CA SER A 66 7.96 18.51 -13.28
C SER A 66 9.20 18.71 -14.13
N GLY A 67 9.00 18.46 -15.43
CA GLY A 67 9.96 18.73 -16.46
C GLY A 67 10.36 20.21 -16.51
N GLU A 68 11.65 20.44 -16.78
CA GLU A 68 12.09 21.66 -17.45
C GLU A 68 12.51 21.25 -18.86
N ALA A 69 11.71 21.66 -19.83
CA ALA A 69 11.89 21.37 -21.23
C ALA A 69 13.10 22.10 -21.82
N SER A 70 13.82 21.37 -22.67
CA SER A 70 14.76 21.81 -23.70
C SER A 70 14.67 23.30 -24.10
N SER A 71 15.78 24.02 -24.00
CA SER A 71 16.06 25.16 -24.87
C SER A 71 17.37 24.94 -25.60
N GLN A 72 17.22 24.81 -26.92
CA GLN A 72 18.26 24.80 -27.93
C GLN A 72 19.08 26.10 -27.82
N ASN A 73 20.40 26.01 -28.02
CA ASN A 73 21.12 27.10 -28.68
C ASN A 73 22.29 26.54 -29.50
N SER A 74 22.01 26.29 -30.77
CA SER A 74 23.03 26.28 -31.81
C SER A 74 23.48 27.72 -32.03
N VAL A 75 24.74 28.06 -31.72
CA VAL A 75 25.44 29.12 -32.44
C VAL A 75 26.94 28.79 -32.52
N SER A 76 27.37 28.57 -33.76
CA SER A 76 28.63 28.92 -34.44
C SER A 76 29.84 29.34 -33.62
N SER A 77 31.01 28.75 -33.89
CA SER A 77 31.98 29.26 -34.86
C SER A 77 33.14 28.29 -35.10
#